data_AF-A0A520FHF0-F1
#
_entry.id   AF-A0A520FHF0-F1
#
_cell.length_a   1.000
_cell.length_b   1.000
_cell.length_c   1.000
_cell.angle_alpha   90.00
_cell.angle_beta   90.00
_cell.angle_gamma   90.00
#
_symmetry.space_group_name_H-M   'P 1'
#
loop_
_entity.id
_entity.type
_entity.pdbx_description
1 polymer ?
#
loop_
_entity_poly.entity_id
_entity_poly.type
_entity_poly.pdbx_seq_one_letter_code
_entity_poly.pdbx_strand_id
1 'polypeptide(L)'
;MPTETDVVELSTPLPLPCGQTLPNRVMKAALSEGLGTAEHAPDTRLETLYRRWGAGGYGLVVTGNVMVDRSHLGEPGNVVIEDDRDHDALARWAKSTSDGGVPIWVQLNHPGRQANPIVTRATPVAPSAIASGVPGLPTPRALSENEIRDIIDRFALAASVAEAAGFDGVQLHGAHGYLVSQFLSPLSNRREDAWGGDLDGRMRFVLHVVRAIRAAVSPGFAVGIKLNSADFQRGGFSEEESRITVEHLVEEAIDLIEISGGSYESPAMMGTSSTRDREAYFLEYAHTVREAAGSVPLAVTGGFRTRSVMSAAVRSGECDVVGLGRPTALAPAVARSLVDGSLDRVETPLVALRVPSKAGAFKQINGALDLQWHTDQLQLIGDGKQPDSGRPAWRTAIAMVQRNGWDAFRSRRAGGTKTASAAAAKFRRERWIGKHVANPLVNGLASVGVRTSLVTDIETVGRRSGLRRQVPVSASFDRAGAWVISQHGTRSGWGANIGDEPRIRIRVGDRWRAGTATFVPEDDVSARARTFSANPLFRRLIGAGFRALQTDPISVRIDFTD
;
A
#
# COMPACT_ATOMS: atom_id res chain seq x y z
N MET A 1 5.95 31.43 43.69
CA MET A 1 6.38 30.05 43.45
C MET A 1 5.10 29.25 43.26
N PRO A 2 4.82 28.70 42.07
CA PRO A 2 3.67 27.82 41.89
C PRO A 2 3.86 26.64 42.85
N THR A 3 2.82 26.31 43.60
CA THR A 3 2.79 25.19 44.54
C THR A 3 3.01 23.86 43.81
N GLU A 4 3.71 22.92 44.45
CA GLU A 4 4.18 21.62 43.93
C GLU A 4 3.06 20.58 43.65
N THR A 5 1.82 21.05 43.44
CA THR A 5 0.63 20.25 43.18
C THR A 5 0.08 20.63 41.81
N ASP A 6 0.00 19.63 40.91
CA ASP A 6 -0.56 19.64 39.54
C ASP A 6 0.43 19.69 38.37
N VAL A 7 1.63 19.13 38.50
CA VAL A 7 2.43 18.78 37.30
C VAL A 7 1.86 17.51 36.67
N VAL A 8 1.29 17.63 35.47
CA VAL A 8 0.79 16.48 34.70
C VAL A 8 1.97 15.67 34.16
N GLU A 9 2.20 14.49 34.74
CA GLU A 9 3.20 13.52 34.30
C GLU A 9 2.58 12.41 33.44
N LEU A 10 3.42 11.61 32.79
CA LEU A 10 2.97 10.45 31.98
C LEU A 10 2.15 9.45 32.79
N SER A 11 2.42 9.30 34.09
CA SER A 11 1.69 8.42 35.01
C SER A 11 0.34 8.98 35.48
N THR A 12 0.03 10.23 35.18
CA THR A 12 -1.19 10.89 35.66
C THR A 12 -2.40 10.28 34.95
N PRO A 13 -3.42 9.79 35.67
CA PRO A 13 -4.66 9.35 35.05
C PRO A 13 -5.35 10.46 34.25
N LEU A 14 -6.17 10.09 33.28
CA LEU A 14 -6.92 11.01 32.42
C LEU A 14 -8.41 10.60 32.41
N PRO A 15 -9.31 11.39 33.03
CA PRO A 15 -10.74 11.20 32.83
C PRO A 15 -11.13 11.56 31.40
N LEU A 16 -12.02 10.77 30.80
CA LEU A 16 -12.63 11.00 29.50
C LEU A 16 -14.08 11.47 29.66
N PRO A 17 -14.66 12.19 28.68
CA PRO A 17 -16.03 12.71 28.74
C PRO A 17 -17.11 11.65 29.03
N CYS A 18 -16.98 10.43 28.49
CA CYS A 18 -17.87 9.29 28.78
C CYS A 18 -17.80 8.73 30.21
N GLY A 19 -16.92 9.27 31.08
CA GLY A 19 -16.75 8.82 32.46
C GLY A 19 -15.69 7.73 32.66
N GLN A 20 -15.08 7.22 31.59
CA GLN A 20 -13.90 6.36 31.69
C GLN A 20 -12.69 7.13 32.21
N THR A 21 -11.73 6.43 32.81
CA THR A 21 -10.45 7.02 33.21
C THR A 21 -9.31 6.18 32.66
N LEU A 22 -8.48 6.77 31.80
CA LEU A 22 -7.24 6.13 31.37
C LEU A 22 -6.25 6.14 32.55
N PRO A 23 -5.62 5.00 32.92
CA PRO A 23 -4.74 4.94 34.08
C PRO A 23 -3.44 5.73 33.92
N ASN A 24 -3.05 6.06 32.69
CA ASN A 24 -1.90 6.91 32.37
C ASN A 24 -2.01 7.52 30.96
N ARG A 25 -1.02 8.31 30.57
CA ARG A 25 -1.00 9.14 29.35
C ARG A 25 -0.39 8.44 28.13
N VAL A 26 -0.12 7.13 28.18
CA VAL A 26 0.57 6.40 27.09
C VAL A 26 -0.38 5.41 26.42
N MET A 27 -0.66 5.60 25.14
CA MET A 27 -1.56 4.75 24.35
C MET A 27 -0.78 3.84 23.40
N LYS A 28 -1.16 2.55 23.31
CA LYS A 28 -0.81 1.72 22.15
C LYS A 28 -1.72 2.11 21.01
N ALA A 29 -1.15 2.78 20.01
CA ALA A 29 -1.88 3.20 18.82
C ALA A 29 -2.19 2.01 17.91
N ALA A 30 -3.21 2.14 17.07
CA ALA A 30 -3.59 1.13 16.09
C ALA A 30 -2.42 0.74 15.17
N LEU A 31 -2.26 -0.56 14.92
CA LEU A 31 -1.28 -1.16 14.03
C LEU A 31 -1.95 -2.28 13.24
N SER A 32 -1.61 -2.47 11.97
CA SER A 32 -2.06 -3.64 11.21
C SER A 32 -1.37 -4.91 11.71
N GLU A 33 -2.11 -5.80 12.36
CA GLU A 33 -1.60 -7.12 12.75
C GLU A 33 -1.90 -8.19 11.69
N GLY A 34 -3.05 -8.06 11.03
CA GLY A 34 -3.56 -9.01 10.05
C GLY A 34 -3.55 -10.45 10.57
N LEU A 35 -4.18 -10.66 11.72
CA LEU A 35 -4.22 -11.94 12.44
C LEU A 35 -5.62 -12.59 12.45
N GLY A 36 -6.61 -11.99 11.78
CA GLY A 36 -7.93 -12.60 11.61
C GLY A 36 -7.87 -13.93 10.86
N THR A 37 -8.87 -14.79 11.11
CA THR A 37 -9.01 -16.09 10.43
C THR A 37 -9.38 -15.93 8.95
N ALA A 38 -9.52 -17.05 8.23
CA ALA A 38 -10.00 -17.04 6.85
C ALA A 38 -11.45 -16.52 6.74
N GLU A 39 -12.22 -16.66 7.82
CA GLU A 39 -13.60 -16.19 7.99
C GLU A 39 -13.66 -14.76 8.57
N HIS A 40 -12.50 -14.12 8.78
CA HIS A 40 -12.36 -12.78 9.35
C HIS A 40 -12.76 -12.66 10.84
N ALA A 41 -12.73 -13.77 11.58
CA ALA A 41 -12.94 -13.78 13.02
C ALA A 41 -11.63 -13.53 13.78
N PRO A 42 -11.67 -13.04 15.02
CA PRO A 42 -10.51 -13.07 15.90
C PRO A 42 -10.22 -14.50 16.40
N ASP A 43 -8.96 -14.80 16.68
CA ASP A 43 -8.55 -16.08 17.27
C ASP A 43 -7.53 -15.89 18.41
N THR A 44 -7.04 -17.01 18.95
CA THR A 44 -6.12 -17.03 20.09
C THR A 44 -4.81 -16.27 19.87
N ARG A 45 -4.42 -16.00 18.61
CA ARG A 45 -3.22 -15.21 18.30
C ARG A 45 -3.45 -13.74 18.61
N LEU A 46 -4.64 -13.20 18.30
CA LEU A 46 -5.01 -11.85 18.72
C LEU A 46 -5.11 -11.77 20.25
N GLU A 47 -5.74 -12.76 20.90
CA GLU A 47 -5.80 -12.80 22.36
C GLU A 47 -4.39 -12.77 22.99
N THR A 48 -3.46 -13.55 22.45
CA THR A 48 -2.07 -13.61 22.93
C THR A 48 -1.33 -12.30 22.74
N LEU A 49 -1.45 -11.69 21.56
CA LEU A 49 -0.83 -10.41 21.26
C LEU A 49 -1.36 -9.29 22.18
N TYR A 50 -2.68 -9.21 22.35
CA TYR A 50 -3.29 -8.15 23.13
C TYR A 50 -3.11 -8.35 24.63
N ARG A 51 -2.98 -9.59 25.12
CA ARG A 51 -2.57 -9.86 26.50
C ARG A 51 -1.18 -9.30 26.81
N ARG A 52 -0.26 -9.32 25.84
CA ARG A 52 1.09 -8.74 26.01
C ARG A 52 1.06 -7.22 26.09
N TRP A 53 0.20 -6.56 25.31
CA TRP A 53 -0.02 -5.12 25.45
C TRP A 53 -0.83 -4.77 26.70
N GLY A 54 -1.81 -5.59 27.09
CA GLY A 54 -2.59 -5.44 28.31
C GLY A 54 -1.71 -5.40 29.56
N ALA A 55 -0.76 -6.33 29.66
CA ALA A 55 0.25 -6.33 30.72
C ALA A 55 1.33 -5.22 30.55
N GLY A 56 1.31 -4.46 29.45
CA GLY A 56 2.39 -3.58 29.04
C GLY A 56 2.44 -2.21 29.70
N GLY A 57 1.46 -1.89 30.56
CA GLY A 57 1.39 -0.64 31.31
C GLY A 57 0.86 0.56 30.52
N TYR A 58 0.09 0.33 29.46
CA TYR A 58 -0.56 1.42 28.70
C TYR A 58 -1.76 2.00 29.44
N GLY A 59 -2.08 3.24 29.13
CA GLY A 59 -3.33 3.91 29.48
C GLY A 59 -4.49 3.56 28.57
N LEU A 60 -4.21 3.19 27.32
CA LEU A 60 -5.22 2.78 26.34
C LEU A 60 -4.59 1.83 25.32
N VAL A 61 -5.32 0.78 24.94
CA VAL A 61 -4.94 -0.13 23.85
C VAL A 61 -5.96 0.01 22.72
N VAL A 62 -5.53 0.50 21.56
CA VAL A 62 -6.40 0.56 20.37
C VAL A 62 -6.08 -0.61 19.45
N THR A 63 -7.11 -1.29 18.95
CA THR A 63 -6.90 -2.43 18.05
C THR A 63 -6.32 -1.99 16.70
N GLY A 64 -5.83 -2.94 15.90
CA GLY A 64 -5.69 -2.71 14.48
C GLY A 64 -7.04 -2.57 13.77
N ASN A 65 -6.96 -2.42 12.45
CA ASN A 65 -8.09 -2.17 11.59
C ASN A 65 -9.12 -3.32 11.62
N VAL A 66 -10.31 -3.02 12.13
CA VAL A 66 -11.49 -3.89 12.04
C VAL A 66 -12.44 -3.32 10.99
N MET A 67 -12.78 -4.16 10.01
CA MET A 67 -13.63 -3.78 8.88
C MET A 67 -15.11 -3.88 9.26
N VAL A 68 -15.91 -2.93 8.80
CA VAL A 68 -17.38 -2.95 8.99
C VAL A 68 -18.14 -3.64 7.84
N ASP A 69 -17.40 -4.10 6.83
CA ASP A 69 -17.95 -4.75 5.62
C ASP A 69 -16.97 -5.80 5.09
N ARG A 70 -17.36 -7.08 5.12
CA ARG A 70 -16.53 -8.19 4.59
C ARG A 70 -16.26 -8.12 3.09
N SER A 71 -17.07 -7.38 2.34
CA SER A 71 -16.87 -7.22 0.90
C SER A 71 -15.72 -6.26 0.59
N HIS A 72 -15.33 -5.42 1.55
CA HIS A 72 -14.30 -4.39 1.44
C HIS A 72 -13.20 -4.57 2.51
N LEU A 73 -12.06 -5.15 2.12
CA LEU A 73 -10.96 -5.44 3.03
C LEU A 73 -9.74 -4.57 2.73
N GLY A 74 -9.10 -4.03 3.77
CA GLY A 74 -7.86 -3.26 3.64
C GLY A 74 -6.63 -4.16 3.47
N GLU A 75 -6.63 -5.35 4.04
CA GLU A 75 -5.51 -6.28 4.03
C GLU A 75 -5.94 -7.73 4.33
N PRO A 76 -5.13 -8.74 3.94
CA PRO A 76 -5.35 -10.10 4.36
C PRO A 76 -5.29 -10.24 5.88
N GLY A 77 -6.28 -10.93 6.46
CA GLY A 77 -6.37 -11.14 7.91
C GLY A 77 -6.93 -9.96 8.69
N ASN A 78 -7.62 -8.99 8.03
CA ASN A 78 -8.50 -8.11 8.79
C ASN A 78 -9.59 -8.92 9.49
N VAL A 79 -9.91 -8.51 10.72
CA VAL A 79 -11.13 -8.91 11.41
C VAL A 79 -12.28 -8.08 10.86
N VAL A 80 -13.46 -8.68 10.73
CA VAL A 80 -14.69 -8.01 10.31
C VAL A 80 -15.73 -8.11 11.43
N ILE A 81 -16.42 -7.01 11.71
CA ILE A 81 -17.60 -7.02 12.58
C ILE A 81 -18.78 -6.47 11.76
N GLU A 82 -19.75 -7.34 11.46
CA GLU A 82 -20.99 -6.99 10.74
C GLU A 82 -22.25 -7.54 11.41
N ASP A 83 -22.09 -8.41 12.42
CA ASP A 83 -23.12 -9.04 13.25
C ASP A 83 -22.42 -9.71 14.45
N ASP A 84 -23.19 -10.45 15.25
CA ASP A 84 -22.76 -11.09 16.50
C ASP A 84 -22.21 -12.52 16.32
N ARG A 85 -21.97 -12.99 15.09
CA ARG A 85 -21.58 -14.39 14.82
C ARG A 85 -20.32 -14.84 15.56
N ASP A 86 -19.40 -13.91 15.81
CA ASP A 86 -18.10 -14.13 16.45
C ASP A 86 -18.06 -13.63 17.90
N HIS A 87 -19.23 -13.42 18.54
CA HIS A 87 -19.37 -12.81 19.87
C HIS A 87 -18.41 -13.42 20.91
N ASP A 88 -18.36 -14.74 21.03
CA ASP A 88 -17.48 -15.42 21.99
C ASP A 88 -15.98 -15.10 21.75
N ALA A 89 -15.57 -15.02 20.48
CA ALA A 89 -14.19 -14.74 20.12
C ALA A 89 -13.85 -13.25 20.35
N LEU A 90 -14.79 -12.36 20.01
CA LEU A 90 -14.69 -10.94 20.32
C LEU A 90 -14.62 -10.70 21.84
N ALA A 91 -15.41 -11.42 22.62
CA ALA A 91 -15.43 -11.29 24.08
C ALA A 91 -14.12 -11.76 24.73
N ARG A 92 -13.50 -12.84 24.22
CA ARG A 92 -12.16 -13.24 24.66
C ARG A 92 -11.10 -12.21 24.28
N TRP A 93 -11.22 -11.60 23.11
CA TRP A 93 -10.31 -10.55 22.68
C TRP A 93 -10.44 -9.29 23.54
N ALA A 94 -11.66 -8.82 23.82
CA ALA A 94 -11.92 -7.70 24.72
C ALA A 94 -11.33 -7.95 26.13
N LYS A 95 -11.52 -9.15 26.68
CA LYS A 95 -10.98 -9.52 28.00
C LYS A 95 -9.46 -9.66 28.07
N SER A 96 -8.77 -9.66 26.92
CA SER A 96 -7.32 -9.90 26.90
C SER A 96 -6.51 -8.80 27.61
N THR A 97 -7.07 -7.61 27.82
CA THR A 97 -6.42 -6.51 28.53
C THR A 97 -6.87 -6.34 29.98
N SER A 98 -7.91 -7.04 30.41
CA SER A 98 -8.56 -6.83 31.72
C SER A 98 -7.61 -7.07 32.90
N ASP A 99 -6.74 -8.08 32.84
CA ASP A 99 -5.75 -8.37 33.89
C ASP A 99 -4.76 -7.21 34.11
N GLY A 100 -4.56 -6.39 33.08
CA GLY A 100 -3.71 -5.19 33.14
C GLY A 100 -4.46 -3.91 33.56
N GLY A 101 -5.78 -3.97 33.72
CA GLY A 101 -6.61 -2.82 34.06
C GLY A 101 -6.61 -1.70 33.01
N VAL A 102 -6.35 -2.02 31.73
CA VAL A 102 -6.27 -1.04 30.64
C VAL A 102 -7.47 -1.18 29.70
N PRO A 103 -8.15 -0.08 29.35
CA PRO A 103 -9.24 -0.11 28.40
C PRO A 103 -8.75 -0.49 27.00
N ILE A 104 -9.60 -1.22 26.27
CA ILE A 104 -9.36 -1.62 24.89
C ILE A 104 -10.44 -1.08 23.96
N TRP A 105 -10.03 -0.37 22.91
CA TRP A 105 -10.95 0.19 21.91
C TRP A 105 -10.76 -0.45 20.54
N VAL A 106 -11.86 -0.75 19.87
CA VAL A 106 -11.84 -1.30 18.50
C VAL A 106 -11.67 -0.18 17.48
N GLN A 107 -10.64 -0.23 16.65
CA GLN A 107 -10.52 0.70 15.53
C GLN A 107 -11.40 0.26 14.35
N LEU A 108 -12.54 0.92 14.17
CA LEU A 108 -13.48 0.66 13.07
C LEU A 108 -13.06 1.38 11.80
N ASN A 109 -13.13 0.66 10.67
CA ASN A 109 -12.69 1.17 9.39
C ASN A 109 -13.50 0.62 8.20
N HIS A 110 -13.48 1.38 7.11
CA HIS A 110 -13.87 0.94 5.77
C HIS A 110 -12.79 1.41 4.78
N PRO A 111 -12.23 0.52 3.94
CA PRO A 111 -11.02 0.85 3.21
C PRO A 111 -11.25 1.81 2.03
N GLY A 112 -12.48 1.89 1.53
CA GLY A 112 -12.87 2.75 0.41
C GLY A 112 -12.02 2.46 -0.83
N ARG A 113 -11.48 3.50 -1.49
CA ARG A 113 -10.60 3.35 -2.67
C ARG A 113 -9.27 2.64 -2.39
N GLN A 114 -8.91 2.40 -1.12
CA GLN A 114 -7.71 1.67 -0.71
C GLN A 114 -7.96 0.17 -0.47
N ALA A 115 -9.14 -0.33 -0.82
CA ALA A 115 -9.47 -1.75 -0.68
C ALA A 115 -8.47 -2.62 -1.46
N ASN A 116 -7.97 -3.67 -0.80
CA ASN A 116 -6.91 -4.50 -1.34
C ASN A 116 -7.47 -5.44 -2.42
N PRO A 117 -6.95 -5.39 -3.66
CA PRO A 117 -7.53 -6.10 -4.80
C PRO A 117 -7.38 -7.63 -4.75
N ILE A 118 -6.53 -8.15 -3.86
CA ILE A 118 -6.29 -9.59 -3.70
C ILE A 118 -7.37 -10.22 -2.81
N VAL A 119 -7.82 -9.50 -1.80
CA VAL A 119 -8.75 -10.02 -0.77
C VAL A 119 -10.15 -9.44 -0.87
N THR A 120 -10.29 -8.25 -1.46
CA THR A 120 -11.58 -7.60 -1.70
C THR A 120 -12.31 -8.36 -2.81
N ARG A 121 -13.53 -8.81 -2.51
CA ARG A 121 -14.38 -9.57 -3.46
C ARG A 121 -15.34 -8.69 -4.25
N ALA A 122 -15.41 -7.40 -3.94
CA ALA A 122 -16.24 -6.40 -4.61
C ALA A 122 -15.39 -5.38 -5.40
N THR A 123 -16.05 -4.58 -6.23
CA THR A 123 -15.42 -3.38 -6.79
C THR A 123 -15.28 -2.35 -5.67
N PRO A 124 -14.08 -1.81 -5.40
CA PRO A 124 -13.90 -0.82 -4.34
C PRO A 124 -14.83 0.37 -4.53
N VAL A 125 -15.27 0.95 -3.43
CA VAL A 125 -16.18 2.09 -3.42
C VAL A 125 -15.53 3.32 -2.78
N ALA A 126 -15.96 4.50 -3.18
CA ALA A 126 -15.42 5.77 -2.68
C ALA A 126 -16.47 6.89 -2.86
N PRO A 127 -16.24 8.10 -2.30
CA PRO A 127 -17.14 9.23 -2.52
C PRO A 127 -17.27 9.59 -4.01
N SER A 128 -16.19 9.43 -4.77
CA SER A 128 -16.13 9.68 -6.21
C SER A 128 -15.29 8.62 -6.92
N ALA A 129 -15.53 8.41 -8.22
CA ALA A 129 -14.82 7.43 -9.05
C ALA A 129 -13.39 7.90 -9.43
N ILE A 130 -12.57 8.21 -8.42
CA ILE A 130 -11.21 8.75 -8.56
C ILE A 130 -10.22 7.67 -8.13
N ALA A 131 -9.39 7.20 -9.07
CA ALA A 131 -8.37 6.19 -8.80
C ALA A 131 -7.34 6.71 -7.78
N SER A 132 -6.84 5.82 -6.93
CA SER A 132 -5.71 6.14 -6.06
C SER A 132 -4.42 6.29 -6.89
N GLY A 133 -3.53 7.17 -6.44
CA GLY A 133 -2.16 7.28 -6.95
C GLY A 133 -1.27 6.07 -6.64
N VAL A 134 -1.75 5.12 -5.82
CA VAL A 134 -1.03 3.87 -5.50
C VAL A 134 -1.10 2.89 -6.68
N PRO A 135 0.04 2.46 -7.24
CA PRO A 135 0.04 1.52 -8.37
C PRO A 135 -0.62 0.18 -8.05
N GLY A 136 -1.49 -0.30 -8.93
CA GLY A 136 -2.11 -1.63 -8.84
C GLY A 136 -3.48 -1.67 -8.16
N LEU A 137 -3.94 -0.56 -7.56
CA LEU A 137 -5.30 -0.44 -7.07
C LEU A 137 -6.29 -0.17 -8.21
N PRO A 138 -7.44 -0.86 -8.25
CA PRO A 138 -8.46 -0.60 -9.25
C PRO A 138 -9.15 0.74 -8.98
N THR A 139 -9.65 1.38 -10.04
CA THR A 139 -10.48 2.59 -9.91
C THR A 139 -11.75 2.24 -9.13
N PRO A 140 -12.10 3.01 -8.08
CA PRO A 140 -13.31 2.74 -7.31
C PRO A 140 -14.56 3.17 -8.09
N ARG A 141 -15.71 2.65 -7.67
CA ARG A 141 -17.03 3.16 -8.04
C ARG A 141 -17.45 4.27 -7.06
N ALA A 142 -18.15 5.27 -7.55
CA ALA A 142 -18.79 6.27 -6.68
C ALA A 142 -19.97 5.65 -5.91
N LEU A 143 -20.05 5.92 -4.62
CA LEU A 143 -21.16 5.52 -3.76
C LEU A 143 -22.46 6.25 -4.14
N SER A 144 -23.59 5.55 -4.11
CA SER A 144 -24.91 6.16 -4.08
C SER A 144 -25.29 6.59 -2.66
N GLU A 145 -26.28 7.47 -2.50
CA GLU A 145 -26.73 7.91 -1.17
C GLU A 145 -27.17 6.74 -0.27
N ASN A 146 -27.89 5.76 -0.81
CA ASN A 146 -28.33 4.59 -0.05
C ASN A 146 -27.15 3.77 0.47
N GLU A 147 -26.07 3.63 -0.32
CA GLU A 147 -24.87 2.93 0.12
C GLU A 147 -24.09 3.73 1.17
N ILE A 148 -24.11 5.07 1.09
CA ILE A 148 -23.52 5.92 2.14
C ILE A 148 -24.24 5.67 3.46
N ARG A 149 -25.59 5.62 3.44
CA ARG A 149 -26.41 5.34 4.62
C ARG A 149 -26.19 3.93 5.16
N ASP A 150 -26.15 2.92 4.29
CA ASP A 150 -25.83 1.54 4.68
C ASP A 150 -24.46 1.42 5.36
N ILE A 151 -23.44 2.11 4.85
CA ILE A 151 -22.12 2.13 5.49
C ILE A 151 -22.16 2.81 6.87
N ILE A 152 -22.91 3.91 7.02
CA ILE A 152 -23.11 4.58 8.32
C ILE A 152 -23.74 3.59 9.32
N ASP A 153 -24.78 2.87 8.91
CA ASP A 153 -25.46 1.90 9.76
C ASP A 153 -24.53 0.73 10.13
N ARG A 154 -23.65 0.29 9.22
CA ARG A 154 -22.63 -0.73 9.51
C ARG A 154 -21.62 -0.29 10.57
N PHE A 155 -21.20 0.97 10.57
CA PHE A 155 -20.34 1.50 11.63
C PHE A 155 -21.04 1.45 13.00
N ALA A 156 -22.32 1.85 13.06
CA ALA A 156 -23.12 1.80 14.27
C ALA A 156 -23.32 0.36 14.77
N LEU A 157 -23.66 -0.56 13.85
CA LEU A 157 -23.81 -1.98 14.15
C LEU A 157 -22.51 -2.57 14.70
N ALA A 158 -21.38 -2.33 14.04
CA ALA A 158 -20.08 -2.82 14.49
C ALA A 158 -19.71 -2.29 15.90
N ALA A 159 -20.03 -1.03 16.20
CA ALA A 159 -19.83 -0.48 17.53
C ALA A 159 -20.72 -1.13 18.59
N SER A 160 -22.00 -1.36 18.29
CA SER A 160 -22.92 -2.05 19.20
C SER A 160 -22.50 -3.49 19.50
N VAL A 161 -21.99 -4.21 18.49
CA VAL A 161 -21.44 -5.57 18.67
C VAL A 161 -20.15 -5.54 19.51
N ALA A 162 -19.28 -4.55 19.29
CA ALA A 162 -18.08 -4.38 20.10
C ALA A 162 -18.43 -4.10 21.57
N GLU A 163 -19.41 -3.24 21.85
CA GLU A 163 -19.91 -3.02 23.21
C GLU A 163 -20.49 -4.30 23.82
N ALA A 164 -21.35 -5.02 23.09
CA ALA A 164 -21.94 -6.27 23.56
C ALA A 164 -20.91 -7.38 23.81
N ALA A 165 -19.77 -7.36 23.12
CA ALA A 165 -18.64 -8.26 23.37
C ALA A 165 -17.80 -7.84 24.60
N GLY A 166 -17.96 -6.62 25.10
CA GLY A 166 -17.29 -6.11 26.29
C GLY A 166 -16.00 -5.33 26.01
N PHE A 167 -15.84 -4.77 24.81
CA PHE A 167 -14.83 -3.73 24.59
C PHE A 167 -15.21 -2.46 25.38
N ASP A 168 -14.24 -1.61 25.68
CA ASP A 168 -14.49 -0.36 26.42
C ASP A 168 -14.85 0.80 25.48
N GLY A 169 -14.60 0.66 24.17
CA GLY A 169 -14.92 1.72 23.22
C GLY A 169 -14.58 1.38 21.78
N VAL A 170 -14.78 2.36 20.91
CA VAL A 170 -14.38 2.34 19.50
C VAL A 170 -13.59 3.58 19.12
N GLN A 171 -12.70 3.43 18.15
CA GLN A 171 -12.03 4.53 17.47
C GLN A 171 -12.39 4.52 15.99
N LEU A 172 -13.00 5.58 15.48
CA LEU A 172 -13.24 5.73 14.04
C LEU A 172 -11.94 6.04 13.31
N HIS A 173 -11.65 5.32 12.23
CA HIS A 173 -10.47 5.63 11.41
C HIS A 173 -10.76 6.72 10.34
N GLY A 174 -10.65 7.98 10.75
CA GLY A 174 -10.78 9.19 9.93
C GLY A 174 -9.50 9.69 9.25
N ALA A 175 -8.51 8.82 9.02
CA ALA A 175 -7.16 9.21 8.62
C ALA A 175 -6.57 8.28 7.55
N HIS A 176 -5.35 8.58 7.10
CA HIS A 176 -4.54 7.73 6.21
C HIS A 176 -5.18 7.37 4.86
N GLY A 177 -6.14 8.18 4.39
CA GLY A 177 -6.80 7.99 3.10
C GLY A 177 -7.85 6.87 3.07
N TYR A 178 -8.32 6.37 4.22
CA TYR A 178 -9.47 5.45 4.28
C TYR A 178 -10.80 6.17 4.06
N LEU A 179 -11.92 5.45 4.00
CA LEU A 179 -13.19 5.99 3.47
C LEU A 179 -13.63 7.29 4.17
N VAL A 180 -13.56 7.36 5.49
CA VAL A 180 -13.91 8.57 6.25
C VAL A 180 -13.03 9.76 5.83
N SER A 181 -11.72 9.57 5.76
CA SER A 181 -10.76 10.57 5.25
C SER A 181 -11.02 10.91 3.77
N GLN A 182 -11.47 9.94 2.97
CA GLN A 182 -11.78 10.17 1.56
C GLN A 182 -12.97 11.13 1.39
N PHE A 183 -13.96 11.09 2.28
CA PHE A 183 -15.09 12.04 2.26
C PHE A 183 -14.65 13.46 2.61
N LEU A 184 -13.73 13.61 3.57
CA LEU A 184 -13.21 14.92 3.99
C LEU A 184 -12.34 15.59 2.92
N SER A 185 -11.55 14.81 2.17
CA SER A 185 -10.60 15.35 1.21
C SER A 185 -11.23 15.72 -0.14
N PRO A 186 -11.05 16.96 -0.63
CA PRO A 186 -11.51 17.38 -1.96
C PRO A 186 -10.75 16.67 -3.11
N LEU A 187 -9.63 15.98 -2.82
CA LEU A 187 -8.92 15.18 -3.82
C LEU A 187 -9.63 13.86 -4.14
N SER A 188 -10.40 13.33 -3.20
CA SER A 188 -11.14 12.06 -3.33
C SER A 188 -12.65 12.24 -3.35
N ASN A 189 -13.17 13.38 -2.88
CA ASN A 189 -14.58 13.72 -2.89
C ASN A 189 -14.85 14.93 -3.80
N ARG A 190 -15.38 14.65 -4.99
CA ARG A 190 -15.84 15.64 -5.98
C ARG A 190 -17.34 15.53 -6.22
N ARG A 191 -18.10 15.12 -5.20
CA ARG A 191 -19.55 15.05 -5.29
C ARG A 191 -20.13 16.47 -5.33
N GLU A 192 -21.27 16.60 -6.00
CA GLU A 192 -22.07 17.83 -6.10
C GLU A 192 -23.38 17.72 -5.31
N ASP A 193 -23.56 16.63 -4.56
CA ASP A 193 -24.71 16.41 -3.69
C ASP A 193 -24.38 16.77 -2.23
N ALA A 194 -25.31 16.48 -1.31
CA ALA A 194 -25.19 16.82 0.11
C ALA A 194 -23.99 16.17 0.84
N TRP A 195 -23.29 15.23 0.20
CA TRP A 195 -22.13 14.52 0.76
C TRP A 195 -20.79 15.02 0.20
N GLY A 196 -20.77 16.12 -0.56
CA GLY A 196 -19.56 16.75 -1.06
C GLY A 196 -19.74 18.25 -1.30
N GLY A 197 -18.95 18.81 -2.22
CA GLY A 197 -18.89 20.26 -2.42
C GLY A 197 -18.01 20.94 -1.37
N ASP A 198 -18.59 21.83 -0.57
CA ASP A 198 -17.91 22.56 0.49
C ASP A 198 -17.55 21.65 1.68
N LEU A 199 -16.93 22.23 2.71
CA LEU A 199 -16.50 21.48 3.89
C LEU A 199 -17.70 20.85 4.61
N ASP A 200 -18.83 21.56 4.73
CA ASP A 200 -20.03 21.07 5.42
C ASP A 200 -20.57 19.79 4.77
N GLY A 201 -20.68 19.76 3.44
CA GLY A 201 -21.09 18.56 2.71
C GLY A 201 -20.08 17.41 2.87
N ARG A 202 -18.78 17.71 2.89
CA ARG A 202 -17.72 16.70 3.06
C ARG A 202 -17.62 16.15 4.50
N MET A 203 -17.87 16.98 5.51
CA MET A 203 -17.92 16.58 6.92
C MET A 203 -19.16 15.74 7.26
N ARG A 204 -20.24 15.88 6.48
CA ARG A 204 -21.50 15.19 6.75
C ARG A 204 -21.33 13.69 6.99
N PHE A 205 -20.48 13.01 6.20
CA PHE A 205 -20.26 11.58 6.40
C PHE A 205 -19.69 11.25 7.78
N VAL A 206 -18.61 11.92 8.21
CA VAL A 206 -17.98 11.62 9.50
C VAL A 206 -18.91 11.96 10.67
N LEU A 207 -19.62 13.08 10.61
CA LEU A 207 -20.56 13.49 11.66
C LEU A 207 -21.74 12.51 11.77
N HIS A 208 -22.28 12.06 10.64
CA HIS A 208 -23.34 11.06 10.64
C HIS A 208 -22.88 9.69 11.18
N VAL A 209 -21.65 9.26 10.89
CA VAL A 209 -21.08 8.04 11.48
C VAL A 209 -20.97 8.16 13.00
N VAL A 210 -20.43 9.27 13.51
CA VAL A 210 -20.30 9.49 14.96
C VAL A 210 -21.67 9.51 15.63
N ARG A 211 -22.64 10.25 15.07
CA ARG A 211 -24.03 10.28 15.58
C ARG A 211 -24.68 8.91 15.60
N ALA A 212 -24.52 8.13 14.54
CA ALA A 212 -25.10 6.79 14.45
C ALA A 212 -24.48 5.83 15.48
N ILE A 213 -23.14 5.88 15.67
CA ILE A 213 -22.46 5.13 16.72
C ILE A 213 -22.98 5.55 18.09
N ARG A 214 -23.02 6.86 18.39
CA ARG A 214 -23.49 7.38 19.67
C ARG A 214 -24.94 7.01 19.99
N ALA A 215 -25.80 6.93 18.98
CA ALA A 215 -27.18 6.47 19.15
C ALA A 215 -27.28 4.96 19.42
N ALA A 216 -26.28 4.17 19.03
CA ALA A 216 -26.29 2.71 19.12
C ALA A 216 -25.59 2.14 20.35
N VAL A 217 -24.80 2.94 21.07
CA VAL A 217 -23.98 2.50 22.22
C VAL A 217 -24.36 3.22 23.51
N SER A 218 -24.02 2.64 24.66
CA SER A 218 -24.30 3.29 25.95
C SER A 218 -23.44 4.56 26.17
N PRO A 219 -23.89 5.53 27.00
CA PRO A 219 -23.11 6.74 27.28
C PRO A 219 -21.74 6.51 27.90
N GLY A 220 -21.53 5.36 28.57
CA GLY A 220 -20.26 4.99 29.20
C GLY A 220 -19.28 4.31 28.23
N PHE A 221 -19.73 3.92 27.04
CA PHE A 221 -18.89 3.33 26.01
C PHE A 221 -18.19 4.42 25.20
N ALA A 222 -16.86 4.33 25.11
CA ALA A 222 -16.09 5.41 24.55
C ALA A 222 -16.17 5.45 23.01
N VAL A 223 -16.25 6.65 22.43
CA VAL A 223 -16.12 6.87 20.98
C VAL A 223 -15.05 7.92 20.73
N GLY A 224 -13.95 7.48 20.16
CA GLY A 224 -12.88 8.34 19.68
C GLY A 224 -12.78 8.37 18.16
N ILE A 225 -11.93 9.25 17.64
CA ILE A 225 -11.62 9.33 16.22
C ILE A 225 -10.12 9.57 16.02
N LYS A 226 -9.55 8.89 15.03
CA LYS A 226 -8.21 9.19 14.50
C LYS A 226 -8.35 10.05 13.26
N LEU A 227 -7.89 11.30 13.31
CA LEU A 227 -8.04 12.28 12.23
C LEU A 227 -6.67 12.65 11.63
N ASN A 228 -6.64 12.88 10.32
CA ASN A 228 -5.48 13.44 9.64
C ASN A 228 -5.34 14.93 9.97
N SER A 229 -4.14 15.39 10.27
CA SER A 229 -3.82 16.81 10.40
C SER A 229 -3.96 17.59 9.10
N ALA A 230 -3.44 17.00 8.02
CA ALA A 230 -3.61 17.44 6.65
C ALA A 230 -3.26 16.29 5.69
N ASP A 231 -3.65 16.42 4.43
CA ASP A 231 -3.26 15.47 3.38
C ASP A 231 -1.79 15.67 2.92
N PHE A 232 -1.17 16.80 3.26
CA PHE A 232 0.16 17.23 2.76
C PHE A 232 0.26 17.19 1.23
N GLN A 233 -0.87 17.41 0.56
CA GLN A 233 -1.01 17.47 -0.90
C GLN A 233 -1.68 18.80 -1.27
N ARG A 234 -1.19 19.43 -2.35
CA ARG A 234 -1.78 20.68 -2.83
C ARG A 234 -3.24 20.44 -3.22
N GLY A 235 -4.15 21.19 -2.58
CA GLY A 235 -5.59 21.09 -2.81
C GLY A 235 -6.25 19.87 -2.15
N GLY A 236 -5.62 19.27 -1.14
CA GLY A 236 -6.25 18.28 -0.25
C GLY A 236 -6.81 18.89 1.03
N PHE A 237 -7.19 18.04 1.96
CA PHE A 237 -7.70 18.42 3.28
C PHE A 237 -6.67 19.26 4.03
N SER A 238 -7.05 20.48 4.38
CA SER A 238 -6.15 21.47 5.00
C SER A 238 -6.17 21.41 6.52
N GLU A 239 -5.17 22.01 7.17
CA GLU A 239 -5.13 22.17 8.62
C GLU A 239 -6.30 23.01 9.15
N GLU A 240 -6.73 24.02 8.39
CA GLU A 240 -7.89 24.85 8.73
C GLU A 240 -9.20 24.05 8.66
N GLU A 241 -9.40 23.29 7.58
CA GLU A 241 -10.56 22.40 7.44
C GLU A 241 -10.58 21.33 8.54
N SER A 242 -9.41 20.84 8.95
CA SER A 242 -9.30 19.89 10.05
C SER A 242 -9.62 20.51 11.40
N ARG A 243 -9.29 21.78 11.67
CA ARG A 243 -9.72 22.47 12.90
C ARG A 243 -11.24 22.61 12.95
N ILE A 244 -11.87 23.08 11.87
CA ILE A 244 -13.33 23.21 11.78
C ILE A 244 -14.00 21.83 11.94
N THR A 245 -13.43 20.78 11.34
CA THR A 245 -13.93 19.41 11.51
C THR A 245 -13.86 18.97 12.98
N VAL A 246 -12.79 19.34 13.70
CA VAL A 246 -12.65 19.06 15.14
C VAL A 246 -13.70 19.80 15.96
N GLU A 247 -13.96 21.08 15.68
CA GLU A 247 -15.00 21.87 16.37
C GLU A 247 -16.36 21.18 16.29
N HIS A 248 -16.77 20.74 15.09
CA HIS A 248 -18.01 19.98 14.93
C HIS A 248 -17.98 18.60 15.58
N LEU A 249 -16.85 17.90 15.59
CA LEU A 249 -16.75 16.61 16.26
C LEU A 249 -16.87 16.71 17.79
N VAL A 250 -16.43 17.81 18.38
CA VAL A 250 -16.60 18.10 19.81
C VAL A 250 -18.09 18.23 20.15
N GLU A 251 -18.89 18.85 19.27
CA GLU A 251 -20.35 18.97 19.42
C GLU A 251 -21.06 17.60 19.38
N GLU A 252 -20.45 16.59 18.77
CA GLU A 252 -20.97 15.20 18.70
C GLU A 252 -20.55 14.31 19.89
N ALA A 253 -20.08 14.93 20.98
CA ALA A 253 -19.66 14.26 22.20
C ALA A 253 -18.58 13.19 21.96
N ILE A 254 -17.54 13.47 21.16
CA ILE A 254 -16.35 12.60 21.04
C ILE A 254 -15.56 12.59 22.36
N ASP A 255 -15.02 11.42 22.72
CA ASP A 255 -14.26 11.22 23.98
C ASP A 255 -12.76 11.46 23.87
N LEU A 256 -12.20 11.27 22.67
CA LEU A 256 -10.77 11.38 22.41
C LEU A 256 -10.53 11.59 20.92
N ILE A 257 -9.73 12.61 20.58
CA ILE A 257 -9.30 12.85 19.20
C ILE A 257 -7.82 12.49 19.09
N GLU A 258 -7.50 11.49 18.28
CA GLU A 258 -6.13 11.14 17.94
C GLU A 258 -5.69 11.85 16.66
N ILE A 259 -4.69 12.71 16.79
CA ILE A 259 -4.05 13.38 15.67
C ILE A 259 -2.94 12.49 15.10
N SER A 260 -3.05 12.23 13.80
CA SER A 260 -2.00 11.64 12.98
C SER A 260 -1.90 12.40 11.66
N GLY A 261 -1.17 11.87 10.67
CA GLY A 261 -1.07 12.57 9.39
C GLY A 261 -0.49 11.76 8.24
N GLY A 262 -0.79 12.20 7.03
CA GLY A 262 -0.41 11.56 5.77
C GLY A 262 -1.45 10.59 5.23
N SER A 263 -1.13 9.98 4.09
CA SER A 263 -1.94 8.97 3.39
C SER A 263 -1.01 7.97 2.70
N TYR A 264 -1.52 6.86 2.16
CA TYR A 264 -0.66 5.96 1.37
C TYR A 264 -0.09 6.63 0.10
N GLU A 265 -0.72 7.71 -0.38
CA GLU A 265 -0.25 8.52 -1.50
C GLU A 265 0.81 9.55 -1.08
N SER A 266 0.73 10.05 0.15
CA SER A 266 1.71 10.95 0.77
C SER A 266 2.00 10.48 2.20
N PRO A 267 2.87 9.47 2.41
CA PRO A 267 2.97 8.76 3.68
C PRO A 267 3.81 9.54 4.70
N ALA A 268 3.31 10.70 5.14
CA ALA A 268 3.90 11.48 6.22
C ALA A 268 4.04 10.63 7.51
N MET A 269 3.08 9.73 7.78
CA MET A 269 3.12 8.69 8.82
C MET A 269 4.38 7.80 8.81
N MET A 270 5.05 7.65 7.66
CA MET A 270 6.27 6.82 7.55
C MET A 270 7.55 7.59 7.92
N GLY A 271 7.47 8.92 8.06
CA GLY A 271 8.58 9.84 8.34
C GLY A 271 9.62 9.91 7.20
N THR A 272 10.08 11.11 6.85
CA THR A 272 11.28 11.28 6.02
C THR A 272 12.55 11.20 6.87
N SER A 273 13.71 11.00 6.25
CA SER A 273 14.99 11.04 6.99
C SER A 273 15.20 12.35 7.76
N SER A 274 14.65 13.47 7.28
CA SER A 274 14.75 14.78 7.95
C SER A 274 13.73 15.01 9.07
N THR A 275 12.60 14.28 9.09
CA THR A 275 11.58 14.34 10.17
C THR A 275 11.80 13.26 11.24
N ARG A 276 12.75 12.33 11.04
CA ARG A 276 13.06 11.29 12.03
C ARG A 276 13.97 11.78 13.16
N ASP A 277 14.75 12.84 12.91
CA ASP A 277 15.53 13.52 13.93
C ASP A 277 14.67 14.50 14.76
N ARG A 278 13.49 14.88 14.24
CA ARG A 278 12.44 15.65 14.94
C ARG A 278 11.34 14.70 15.41
N GLU A 279 11.52 14.10 16.58
CA GLU A 279 10.44 13.36 17.24
C GLU A 279 9.15 14.19 17.30
N ALA A 280 7.99 13.53 17.38
CA ALA A 280 6.72 14.19 17.63
C ALA A 280 6.33 15.22 16.57
N TYR A 281 6.51 14.88 15.29
CA TYR A 281 6.34 15.80 14.15
C TYR A 281 4.90 16.27 13.88
N PHE A 282 3.93 15.90 14.72
CA PHE A 282 2.56 16.42 14.68
C PHE A 282 2.19 17.33 15.85
N LEU A 283 3.11 17.60 16.80
CA LEU A 283 2.84 18.46 17.95
C LEU A 283 2.52 19.90 17.57
N GLU A 284 3.26 20.46 16.60
CA GLU A 284 3.01 21.82 16.11
C GLU A 284 1.58 21.98 15.62
N TYR A 285 1.07 20.99 14.88
CA TYR A 285 -0.32 20.98 14.45
C TYR A 285 -1.29 20.74 15.62
N ALA A 286 -1.01 19.80 16.52
CA ALA A 286 -1.85 19.53 17.68
C ALA A 286 -2.03 20.77 18.57
N HIS A 287 -1.00 21.60 18.69
CA HIS A 287 -1.09 22.90 19.36
C HIS A 287 -2.14 23.80 18.71
N THR A 288 -2.22 23.86 17.36
CA THR A 288 -3.24 24.66 16.67
C THR A 288 -4.66 24.11 16.81
N VAL A 289 -4.80 22.81 17.09
CA VAL A 289 -6.11 22.14 17.24
C VAL A 289 -6.60 22.19 18.69
N ARG A 290 -5.73 22.47 19.66
CA ARG A 290 -6.09 22.50 21.08
C ARG A 290 -7.31 23.38 21.37
N GLU A 291 -7.35 24.59 20.79
CA GLU A 291 -8.48 25.50 20.97
C GLU A 291 -9.78 24.92 20.41
N ALA A 292 -9.74 24.36 19.20
CA ALA A 292 -10.88 23.69 18.55
C ALA A 292 -11.38 22.47 19.34
N ALA A 293 -10.48 21.71 19.96
CA ALA A 293 -10.82 20.52 20.75
C ALA A 293 -11.42 20.88 22.12
N GLY A 294 -11.20 22.10 22.61
CA GLY A 294 -11.67 22.54 23.93
C GLY A 294 -11.22 21.57 25.04
N SER A 295 -12.20 21.00 25.74
CA SER A 295 -11.95 20.05 26.84
C SER A 295 -11.80 18.58 26.40
N VAL A 296 -12.06 18.27 25.12
CA VAL A 296 -11.90 16.91 24.61
C VAL A 296 -10.41 16.56 24.58
N PRO A 297 -9.99 15.45 25.20
CA PRO A 297 -8.59 15.06 25.21
C PRO A 297 -8.01 14.82 23.80
N LEU A 298 -6.75 15.23 23.61
CA LEU A 298 -6.01 15.04 22.38
C LEU A 298 -4.94 13.95 22.54
N ALA A 299 -5.00 12.91 21.72
CA ALA A 299 -3.90 11.98 21.54
C ALA A 299 -3.03 12.39 20.33
N VAL A 300 -1.72 12.22 20.41
CA VAL A 300 -0.82 12.45 19.26
C VAL A 300 0.01 11.21 18.99
N THR A 301 -0.03 10.72 17.74
CA THR A 301 0.77 9.58 17.28
C THR A 301 1.67 10.02 16.12
N GLY A 302 2.96 10.18 16.40
CA GLY A 302 3.89 10.76 15.42
C GLY A 302 5.38 10.62 15.77
N GLY A 303 5.88 9.40 15.95
CA GLY A 303 7.32 9.15 16.02
C GLY A 303 8.01 9.44 17.36
N PHE A 304 7.27 9.55 18.47
CA PHE A 304 7.85 9.61 19.82
C PHE A 304 8.81 8.43 20.10
N ARG A 305 9.98 8.73 20.68
CA ARG A 305 11.01 7.75 21.06
C ARG A 305 11.56 8.02 22.45
N THR A 306 11.64 9.27 22.88
CA THR A 306 12.29 9.67 24.14
C THR A 306 11.26 10.12 25.17
N ARG A 307 11.35 9.62 26.40
CA ARG A 307 10.46 9.90 27.53
C ARG A 307 10.41 11.39 27.81
N SER A 308 11.56 12.08 27.85
CA SER A 308 11.59 13.53 28.10
C SER A 308 10.75 14.33 27.10
N VAL A 309 10.73 13.94 25.81
CA VAL A 309 9.88 14.55 24.78
C VAL A 309 8.40 14.25 25.02
N MET A 310 8.07 13.00 25.37
CA MET A 310 6.70 12.59 25.71
C MET A 310 6.18 13.36 26.93
N SER A 311 6.97 13.44 28.01
CA SER A 311 6.65 14.19 29.22
C SER A 311 6.51 15.68 28.93
N ALA A 312 7.38 16.26 28.10
CA ALA A 312 7.29 17.67 27.72
C ALA A 312 5.98 17.97 26.99
N ALA A 313 5.59 17.13 26.01
CA ALA A 313 4.37 17.29 25.24
C ALA A 313 3.08 17.20 26.08
N VAL A 314 3.10 16.38 27.14
CA VAL A 314 1.97 16.30 28.09
C VAL A 314 1.95 17.50 29.03
N ARG A 315 3.11 17.88 29.60
CA ARG A 315 3.21 19.03 30.51
C ARG A 315 2.90 20.36 29.84
N SER A 316 3.23 20.51 28.55
CA SER A 316 2.96 21.69 27.75
C SER A 316 1.49 21.80 27.33
N GLY A 317 0.69 20.73 27.48
CA GLY A 317 -0.69 20.67 27.01
C GLY A 317 -0.84 20.48 25.50
N GLU A 318 0.26 20.27 24.76
CA GLU A 318 0.23 20.00 23.32
C GLU A 318 -0.50 18.69 23.00
N CYS A 319 -0.48 17.72 23.92
CA CYS A 319 -1.35 16.55 23.90
C CYS A 319 -1.67 16.07 25.32
N ASP A 320 -2.77 15.35 25.46
CA ASP A 320 -3.16 14.69 26.70
C ASP A 320 -2.72 13.22 26.72
N VAL A 321 -2.51 12.62 25.55
CA VAL A 321 -2.13 11.21 25.40
C VAL A 321 -1.05 11.06 24.32
N VAL A 322 0.00 10.32 24.64
CA VAL A 322 1.10 9.99 23.73
C VAL A 322 0.82 8.63 23.10
N GLY A 323 0.65 8.59 21.77
CA GLY A 323 0.43 7.36 21.02
C GLY A 323 1.72 6.72 20.50
N LEU A 324 1.91 5.44 20.81
CA LEU A 324 3.04 4.61 20.37
C LEU A 324 2.56 3.52 19.41
N GLY A 325 3.08 3.54 18.19
CA GLY A 325 2.87 2.49 17.18
C GLY A 325 4.05 1.51 17.13
N ARG A 326 4.90 1.62 16.11
CA ARG A 326 6.04 0.72 15.81
C ARG A 326 6.86 0.21 17.01
N PRO A 327 7.23 1.02 18.01
CA PRO A 327 8.00 0.52 19.17
C PRO A 327 7.31 -0.63 19.91
N THR A 328 5.98 -0.63 19.95
CA THR A 328 5.18 -1.62 20.68
C THR A 328 5.20 -3.01 20.02
N ALA A 329 5.63 -3.09 18.74
CA ALA A 329 5.80 -4.36 18.03
C ALA A 329 7.08 -5.11 18.46
N LEU A 330 8.04 -4.42 19.06
CA LEU A 330 9.30 -4.99 19.55
C LEU A 330 9.35 -5.07 21.07
N ALA A 331 8.77 -4.08 21.73
CA ALA A 331 8.69 -4.03 23.18
C ALA A 331 7.23 -3.82 23.60
N PRO A 332 6.42 -4.90 23.65
CA PRO A 332 5.00 -4.81 24.03
C PRO A 332 4.77 -4.25 25.45
N ALA A 333 5.77 -4.26 26.32
CA ALA A 333 5.68 -3.72 27.67
C ALA A 333 6.38 -2.37 27.88
N VAL A 334 6.71 -1.67 26.78
CA VAL A 334 7.54 -0.45 26.84
C VAL A 334 6.87 0.70 27.59
N ALA A 335 5.54 0.77 27.60
CA ALA A 335 4.82 1.84 28.29
C ALA A 335 5.10 1.82 29.80
N ARG A 336 5.15 0.65 30.44
CA ARG A 336 5.51 0.52 31.87
C ARG A 336 6.83 1.22 32.17
N SER A 337 7.89 0.89 31.42
CA SER A 337 9.22 1.48 31.61
C SER A 337 9.28 2.98 31.27
N LEU A 338 8.48 3.40 30.28
CA LEU A 338 8.33 4.82 29.93
C LEU A 338 7.50 5.59 30.94
N VAL A 339 6.66 4.95 31.75
CA VAL A 339 5.82 5.58 32.79
C VAL A 339 6.56 5.60 34.13
N ASP A 340 7.26 4.53 34.51
CA ASP A 340 8.03 4.46 35.76
C ASP A 340 9.42 5.15 35.70
N GLY A 341 9.95 5.38 34.50
CA GLY A 341 11.19 6.13 34.27
C GLY A 341 12.43 5.25 34.17
N SER A 342 12.26 3.93 34.20
CA SER A 342 13.35 2.97 34.00
C SER A 342 13.90 2.94 32.57
N LEU A 343 13.14 3.47 31.59
CA LEU A 343 13.57 3.63 30.21
C LEU A 343 13.38 5.07 29.74
N ASP A 344 14.45 5.70 29.27
CA ASP A 344 14.39 7.06 28.71
C ASP A 344 14.16 7.05 27.20
N ARG A 345 14.67 6.06 26.46
CA ARG A 345 14.54 6.03 24.99
C ARG A 345 14.21 4.65 24.46
N VAL A 346 13.25 4.60 23.54
CA VAL A 346 12.89 3.38 22.82
C VAL A 346 13.59 3.32 21.48
N GLU A 347 14.31 2.23 21.21
CA GLU A 347 14.93 2.01 19.90
C GLU A 347 13.97 1.28 18.95
N THR A 348 14.05 1.60 17.66
CA THR A 348 13.33 0.87 16.62
C THR A 348 14.26 0.72 15.41
N PRO A 349 14.58 -0.52 14.97
CA PRO A 349 15.47 -0.74 13.85
C PRO A 349 14.86 -0.19 12.57
N LEU A 350 15.72 0.37 11.71
CA LEU A 350 15.34 0.78 10.36
C LEU A 350 15.46 -0.41 9.41
N VAL A 351 14.32 -0.86 8.88
CA VAL A 351 14.31 -1.99 7.96
C VAL A 351 14.25 -1.47 6.53
N ALA A 352 15.36 -1.62 5.81
CA ALA A 352 15.46 -1.23 4.41
C ALA A 352 16.32 -2.22 3.63
N LEU A 353 15.99 -2.44 2.37
CA LEU A 353 16.89 -3.10 1.42
C LEU A 353 18.01 -2.12 1.07
N ARG A 354 19.25 -2.45 1.45
CA ARG A 354 20.45 -1.68 1.07
C ARG A 354 20.76 -1.85 -0.42
N VAL A 355 19.98 -1.20 -1.28
CA VAL A 355 20.18 -1.17 -2.74
C VAL A 355 20.52 0.26 -3.18
N PRO A 356 21.53 0.49 -4.05
CA PRO A 356 21.92 1.83 -4.49
C PRO A 356 20.78 2.57 -5.21
N SER A 357 20.34 3.69 -4.65
CA SER A 357 19.13 4.41 -5.05
C SER A 357 19.35 5.35 -6.25
N LYS A 358 18.72 5.07 -7.40
CA LYS A 358 18.49 6.07 -8.47
C LYS A 358 17.06 6.07 -9.06
N ALA A 359 16.06 5.51 -8.38
CA ALA A 359 14.66 5.58 -8.83
C ALA A 359 13.67 5.66 -7.67
N GLY A 360 12.72 6.61 -7.72
CA GLY A 360 11.72 6.85 -6.68
C GLY A 360 10.82 5.63 -6.34
N ALA A 361 10.73 4.64 -7.23
CA ALA A 361 10.03 3.38 -6.99
C ALA A 361 10.60 2.58 -5.80
N PHE A 362 11.89 2.73 -5.46
CA PHE A 362 12.50 2.02 -4.32
C PHE A 362 12.08 2.57 -2.95
N LYS A 363 11.66 3.84 -2.84
CA LYS A 363 11.22 4.43 -1.57
C LYS A 363 9.90 3.81 -1.09
N GLN A 364 8.97 3.57 -2.01
CA GLN A 364 7.70 2.90 -1.72
C GLN A 364 7.90 1.43 -1.30
N ILE A 365 8.84 0.73 -1.95
CA ILE A 365 9.18 -0.66 -1.59
C ILE A 365 9.77 -0.75 -0.18
N ASN A 366 10.68 0.15 0.19
CA ASN A 366 11.24 0.17 1.55
C ASN A 366 10.20 0.50 2.62
N GLY A 367 9.24 1.41 2.34
CA GLY A 367 8.14 1.71 3.27
C GLY A 367 7.19 0.52 3.46
N ALA A 368 6.82 -0.16 2.37
CA ALA A 368 6.01 -1.38 2.44
C ALA A 368 6.73 -2.51 3.18
N LEU A 369 8.05 -2.63 2.99
CA LEU A 369 8.86 -3.63 3.67
C LEU A 369 9.01 -3.34 5.17
N ASP A 370 9.21 -2.08 5.56
CA ASP A 370 9.24 -1.67 6.97
C ASP A 370 7.91 -1.99 7.66
N LEU A 371 6.78 -1.67 7.02
CA LEU A 371 5.44 -1.99 7.52
C LEU A 371 5.25 -3.50 7.68
N GLN A 372 5.58 -4.28 6.65
CA GLN A 372 5.46 -5.73 6.69
C GLN A 372 6.38 -6.35 7.75
N TRP A 373 7.60 -5.82 7.93
CA TRP A 373 8.52 -6.33 8.93
C TRP A 373 7.97 -6.14 10.34
N HIS A 374 7.39 -4.99 10.65
CA HIS A 374 6.73 -4.77 11.94
C HIS A 374 5.51 -5.69 12.11
N THR A 375 4.74 -5.88 11.04
CA THR A 375 3.61 -6.83 11.03
C THR A 375 4.08 -8.24 11.35
N ASP A 376 5.20 -8.71 10.77
CA ASP A 376 5.79 -10.01 11.08
C ASP A 376 6.12 -10.14 12.58
N GLN A 377 6.58 -9.07 13.25
CA GLN A 377 6.85 -9.09 14.70
C GLN A 377 5.57 -9.28 15.51
N LEU A 378 4.48 -8.62 15.12
CA LEU A 378 3.17 -8.78 15.75
C LEU A 378 2.67 -10.21 15.62
N GLN A 379 2.89 -10.82 14.46
CA GLN A 379 2.53 -12.23 14.23
C GLN A 379 3.38 -13.19 15.05
N LEU A 380 4.68 -12.92 15.22
CA LEU A 380 5.52 -13.70 16.13
C LEU A 380 4.97 -13.65 17.56
N ILE A 381 4.60 -12.47 18.06
CA ILE A 381 3.99 -12.35 19.39
C ILE A 381 2.66 -13.10 19.46
N GLY A 382 1.82 -12.97 18.42
CA GLY A 382 0.54 -13.70 18.33
C GLY A 382 0.71 -15.21 18.36
N ASP A 383 1.78 -15.74 17.76
CA ASP A 383 2.18 -17.15 17.84
C ASP A 383 2.79 -17.54 19.21
N GLY A 384 2.82 -16.64 20.19
CA GLY A 384 3.42 -16.85 21.51
C GLY A 384 4.95 -16.72 21.54
N LYS A 385 5.58 -16.28 20.45
CA LYS A 385 7.04 -16.11 20.35
C LYS A 385 7.47 -14.71 20.82
N GLN A 386 8.77 -14.51 20.99
CA GLN A 386 9.33 -13.17 21.21
C GLN A 386 9.53 -12.47 19.85
N PRO A 387 9.45 -11.12 19.81
CA PRO A 387 9.90 -10.35 18.66
C PRO A 387 11.36 -10.66 18.32
N ASP A 388 11.68 -10.70 17.03
CA ASP A 388 13.01 -10.94 16.48
C ASP A 388 13.50 -9.67 15.77
N SER A 389 14.23 -8.82 16.51
CA SER A 389 14.84 -7.60 15.97
C SER A 389 15.95 -7.87 14.94
N GLY A 390 16.51 -9.08 14.93
CA GLY A 390 17.52 -9.53 13.98
C GLY A 390 16.93 -10.12 12.69
N ARG A 391 15.59 -10.18 12.56
CA ARG A 391 14.92 -10.80 11.41
C ARG A 391 15.37 -10.13 10.09
N PRO A 392 15.99 -10.87 9.16
CA PRO A 392 16.53 -10.28 7.95
C PRO A 392 15.42 -9.90 6.97
N ALA A 393 15.54 -8.73 6.35
CA ALA A 393 14.52 -8.14 5.49
C ALA A 393 14.08 -9.02 4.30
N TRP A 394 14.94 -9.93 3.81
CA TRP A 394 14.58 -10.87 2.75
C TRP A 394 13.55 -11.92 3.19
N ARG A 395 13.53 -12.32 4.47
CA ARG A 395 12.51 -13.24 5.00
C ARG A 395 11.14 -12.58 4.99
N THR A 396 11.09 -11.30 5.36
CA THR A 396 9.89 -10.47 5.27
C THR A 396 9.44 -10.29 3.82
N ALA A 397 10.37 -10.08 2.88
CA ALA A 397 10.02 -10.01 1.46
C ALA A 397 9.41 -11.33 0.94
N ILE A 398 9.93 -12.49 1.38
CA ILE A 398 9.34 -13.79 1.03
C ILE A 398 7.96 -13.97 1.65
N ALA A 399 7.80 -13.65 2.94
CA ALA A 399 6.50 -13.71 3.62
C ALA A 399 5.46 -12.80 2.94
N MET A 400 5.87 -11.60 2.52
CA MET A 400 5.05 -10.67 1.75
C MET A 400 4.56 -11.28 0.43
N VAL A 401 5.43 -11.98 -0.30
CA VAL A 401 5.08 -12.67 -1.55
C VAL A 401 4.14 -13.86 -1.30
N GLN A 402 4.38 -14.63 -0.24
CA GLN A 402 3.53 -15.77 0.12
C GLN A 402 2.11 -15.31 0.51
N ARG A 403 2.01 -14.18 1.22
CA ARG A 403 0.75 -13.65 1.75
C ARG A 403 -0.06 -12.86 0.73
N ASN A 404 0.61 -12.00 -0.04
CA ASN A 404 -0.05 -11.13 -1.02
C ASN A 404 -0.04 -11.75 -2.44
N GLY A 405 0.51 -12.95 -2.59
CA GLY A 405 0.70 -13.61 -3.89
C GLY A 405 1.79 -12.97 -4.76
N TRP A 406 2.18 -13.68 -5.83
CA TRP A 406 3.17 -13.21 -6.81
C TRP A 406 2.72 -11.95 -7.57
N ASP A 407 1.42 -11.65 -7.54
CA ASP A 407 0.85 -10.50 -8.23
C ASP A 407 1.12 -9.16 -7.52
N ALA A 408 1.52 -9.15 -6.24
CA ALA A 408 1.93 -7.93 -5.52
C ALA A 408 3.19 -7.26 -6.12
N PHE A 409 4.00 -8.02 -6.87
CA PHE A 409 5.15 -7.51 -7.63
C PHE A 409 4.86 -7.31 -9.12
N ARG A 410 3.68 -7.72 -9.60
CA ARG A 410 3.24 -7.41 -10.96
C ARG A 410 2.55 -6.06 -10.94
N SER A 411 3.17 -5.08 -11.60
CA SER A 411 2.42 -3.90 -12.05
C SER A 411 1.31 -4.37 -13.01
N ARG A 412 0.11 -4.66 -12.51
CA ARG A 412 -1.07 -4.78 -13.36
C ARG A 412 -1.31 -3.38 -13.92
N ARG A 413 -0.92 -3.19 -15.19
CA ARG A 413 -1.37 -2.04 -15.97
C ARG A 413 -2.89 -2.02 -15.90
N ALA A 414 -3.44 -0.92 -15.41
CA ALA A 414 -4.86 -0.62 -15.43
C ALA A 414 -5.44 -0.95 -16.81
N GLY A 415 -6.50 -1.75 -16.81
CA GLY A 415 -7.35 -1.92 -17.97
C GLY A 415 -8.10 -0.60 -18.21
N GLY A 416 -7.89 -0.01 -19.38
CA GLY A 416 -8.53 1.23 -19.80
C GLY A 416 -7.95 1.72 -21.12
N THR A 417 -8.68 1.49 -22.21
CA THR A 417 -8.61 2.10 -23.55
C THR A 417 -7.24 2.60 -24.06
N LYS A 418 -6.72 1.86 -25.05
CA LYS A 418 -5.54 2.21 -25.87
C LYS A 418 -5.67 3.62 -26.47
N THR A 419 -4.79 4.55 -26.08
CA THR A 419 -4.51 5.76 -26.85
C THR A 419 -3.01 5.87 -27.18
N ALA A 420 -2.72 6.39 -28.37
CA ALA A 420 -1.47 6.29 -29.12
C ALA A 420 -0.18 6.80 -28.41
N SER A 421 -0.30 7.49 -27.27
CA SER A 421 0.85 8.08 -26.55
C SER A 421 1.69 7.04 -25.79
N ALA A 422 1.07 5.97 -25.27
CA ALA A 422 1.76 4.92 -24.52
C ALA A 422 2.68 4.06 -25.41
N ALA A 423 2.29 3.86 -26.67
CA ALA A 423 3.09 3.12 -27.66
C ALA A 423 4.39 3.86 -27.99
N ALA A 424 4.34 5.19 -28.12
CA ALA A 424 5.51 6.02 -28.38
C ALA A 424 6.49 6.04 -27.19
N ALA A 425 5.98 6.10 -25.95
CA ALA A 425 6.82 6.11 -24.75
C ALA A 425 7.48 4.74 -24.47
N LYS A 426 6.78 3.64 -24.78
CA LYS A 426 7.34 2.28 -24.72
C LYS A 426 8.42 2.07 -25.79
N PHE A 427 8.17 2.50 -27.01
CA PHE A 427 9.11 2.42 -28.14
C PHE A 427 10.43 3.17 -27.89
N ARG A 428 10.38 4.36 -27.27
CA ARG A 428 11.60 5.11 -26.91
C ARG A 428 12.45 4.38 -25.88
N ARG A 429 11.82 3.73 -24.89
CA ARG A 429 12.51 3.01 -23.81
C ARG A 429 13.16 1.73 -24.32
N GLU A 430 12.47 0.99 -25.19
CA GLU A 430 12.98 -0.26 -25.78
C GLU A 430 14.12 0.01 -26.77
N ARG A 431 14.03 1.08 -27.56
CA ARG A 431 15.14 1.52 -28.45
C ARG A 431 16.38 1.93 -27.66
N TRP A 432 16.20 2.53 -26.47
CA TRP A 432 17.30 2.88 -25.59
C TRP A 432 18.00 1.64 -25.01
N ILE A 433 17.22 0.64 -24.54
CA ILE A 433 17.74 -0.64 -24.04
C ILE A 433 18.45 -1.42 -25.16
N GLY A 434 17.86 -1.48 -26.35
CA GLY A 434 18.47 -2.13 -27.51
C GLY A 434 19.82 -1.50 -27.88
N LYS A 435 19.90 -0.16 -27.93
CA LYS A 435 21.11 0.55 -28.34
C LYS A 435 22.24 0.48 -27.31
N HIS A 436 21.94 0.55 -26.00
CA HIS A 436 22.95 0.74 -24.96
C HIS A 436 23.20 -0.48 -24.08
N VAL A 437 22.35 -1.51 -24.17
CA VAL A 437 22.48 -2.71 -23.31
C VAL A 437 22.53 -3.98 -24.17
N ALA A 438 21.52 -4.24 -25.00
CA ALA A 438 21.46 -5.50 -25.75
C ALA A 438 22.53 -5.58 -26.86
N ASN A 439 22.65 -4.55 -27.70
CA ASN A 439 23.59 -4.55 -28.83
C ASN A 439 25.07 -4.62 -28.39
N PRO A 440 25.54 -3.88 -27.37
CA PRO A 440 26.92 -4.01 -26.89
C PRO A 440 27.23 -5.40 -26.31
N LEU A 441 26.26 -6.02 -25.64
CA LEU A 441 26.43 -7.33 -24.99
C LEU A 441 26.46 -8.47 -26.02
N VAL A 442 25.62 -8.37 -27.06
CA VAL A 442 25.65 -9.30 -28.21
C VAL A 442 26.92 -9.10 -29.05
N ASN A 443 27.35 -7.87 -29.30
CA ASN A 443 28.60 -7.59 -30.02
C ASN A 443 29.84 -8.04 -29.23
N GLY A 444 29.80 -7.92 -27.89
CA GLY A 444 30.83 -8.44 -27.00
C GLY A 444 30.95 -9.96 -27.10
N LEU A 445 29.83 -10.69 -27.08
CA LEU A 445 29.81 -12.15 -27.24
C LEU A 445 30.32 -12.60 -28.62
N ALA A 446 30.04 -11.83 -29.68
CA ALA A 446 30.57 -12.08 -31.02
C ALA A 446 32.09 -11.83 -31.13
N SER A 447 32.63 -10.85 -30.39
CA SER A 447 34.06 -10.51 -30.38
C SER A 447 34.96 -11.56 -29.72
N VAL A 448 34.37 -12.46 -28.91
CA VAL A 448 35.07 -13.55 -28.20
C VAL A 448 34.78 -14.92 -28.87
N GLY A 449 34.28 -14.92 -30.11
CA GLY A 449 34.16 -16.13 -30.93
C GLY A 449 33.04 -17.09 -30.54
N VAL A 450 32.17 -16.73 -29.58
CA VAL A 450 31.00 -17.54 -29.20
C VAL A 450 29.88 -17.32 -30.21
N ARG A 451 29.92 -18.05 -31.32
CA ARG A 451 28.85 -18.07 -32.33
C ARG A 451 27.82 -19.12 -31.94
N THR A 452 26.66 -18.70 -31.44
CA THR A 452 25.51 -19.58 -31.28
C THR A 452 24.90 -19.87 -32.67
N SER A 453 24.69 -21.14 -33.00
CA SER A 453 24.16 -21.62 -34.30
C SER A 453 22.71 -21.20 -34.61
N LEU A 454 22.14 -20.25 -33.85
CA LEU A 454 20.74 -19.83 -33.88
C LEU A 454 20.56 -18.38 -34.39
N VAL A 455 21.66 -17.68 -34.70
CA VAL A 455 21.64 -16.28 -35.13
C VAL A 455 22.50 -16.13 -36.39
N THR A 456 21.91 -15.56 -37.43
CA THR A 456 22.56 -15.18 -38.68
C THR A 456 22.31 -13.70 -38.99
N ASP A 457 23.07 -13.10 -39.90
CA ASP A 457 22.90 -11.70 -40.25
C ASP A 457 22.09 -11.53 -41.54
N ILE A 458 21.18 -10.56 -41.55
CA ILE A 458 20.57 -10.02 -42.77
C ILE A 458 21.12 -8.62 -43.05
N GLU A 459 21.33 -8.30 -44.32
CA GLU A 459 21.69 -6.98 -44.80
C GLU A 459 20.55 -6.39 -45.61
N THR A 460 20.07 -5.22 -45.17
CA THR A 460 18.99 -4.46 -45.81
C THR A 460 19.46 -3.06 -46.20
N VAL A 461 18.77 -2.41 -47.14
CA VAL A 461 19.03 -1.00 -47.47
C VAL A 461 18.13 -0.12 -46.60
N GLY A 462 18.74 0.79 -45.83
CA GLY A 462 17.98 1.65 -44.92
C GLY A 462 17.10 2.63 -45.68
N ARG A 463 15.77 2.49 -45.60
CA ARG A 463 14.80 3.26 -46.41
C ARG A 463 14.92 4.78 -46.39
N ARG A 464 15.40 5.36 -45.27
CA ARG A 464 15.60 6.81 -45.13
C ARG A 464 17.02 7.28 -45.45
N SER A 465 18.00 6.37 -45.34
CA SER A 465 19.43 6.73 -45.42
C SER A 465 20.13 6.21 -46.68
N GLY A 466 19.54 5.27 -47.42
CA GLY A 466 20.19 4.55 -48.53
C GLY A 466 21.37 3.65 -48.12
N LEU A 467 21.87 3.78 -46.89
CA LEU A 467 22.98 2.98 -46.37
C LEU A 467 22.58 1.54 -46.05
N ARG A 468 23.51 0.61 -46.28
CA ARG A 468 23.38 -0.81 -45.89
C ARG A 468 23.33 -0.96 -44.36
N ARG A 469 22.46 -1.84 -43.87
CA ARG A 469 22.24 -2.13 -42.45
C ARG A 469 22.25 -3.63 -42.22
N GLN A 470 23.15 -4.08 -41.36
CA GLN A 470 23.22 -5.48 -40.94
C GLN A 470 22.49 -5.65 -39.60
N VAL A 471 21.65 -6.68 -39.51
CA VAL A 471 20.88 -6.99 -38.31
C VAL A 471 20.95 -8.49 -38.04
N PRO A 472 21.30 -8.91 -36.81
CA PRO A 472 21.24 -10.30 -36.43
C PRO A 472 19.78 -10.75 -36.31
N VAL A 473 19.46 -11.89 -36.92
CA VAL A 473 18.15 -12.53 -36.91
C VAL A 473 18.27 -14.03 -36.70
N SER A 474 17.24 -14.64 -36.13
CA SER A 474 17.12 -16.10 -36.16
C SER A 474 16.48 -16.52 -37.48
N ALA A 475 17.08 -17.52 -38.12
CA ALA A 475 16.64 -18.04 -39.42
C ALA A 475 16.57 -19.56 -39.40
N SER A 476 15.66 -20.12 -40.19
CA SER A 476 15.67 -21.52 -40.60
C SER A 476 15.83 -21.59 -42.12
N PHE A 477 16.68 -22.47 -42.59
CA PHE A 477 17.08 -22.57 -44.00
C PHE A 477 16.47 -23.80 -44.65
N ASP A 478 16.05 -23.65 -45.92
CA ASP A 478 15.69 -24.76 -46.79
C ASP A 478 16.40 -24.64 -48.15
N ARG A 479 16.12 -25.56 -49.07
CA ARG A 479 16.83 -25.62 -50.36
C ARG A 479 16.60 -24.38 -51.24
N ALA A 480 15.48 -23.68 -51.07
CA ALA A 480 15.08 -22.57 -51.93
C ALA A 480 15.27 -21.19 -51.25
N GLY A 481 15.55 -21.15 -49.95
CA GLY A 481 15.56 -19.89 -49.22
C GLY A 481 15.75 -20.01 -47.71
N ALA A 482 15.24 -19.01 -47.01
CA ALA A 482 15.22 -18.94 -45.56
C ALA A 482 13.89 -18.41 -45.03
N TRP A 483 13.55 -18.82 -43.83
CA TRP A 483 12.48 -18.26 -43.02
C TRP A 483 13.08 -17.48 -41.87
N VAL A 484 12.65 -16.23 -41.70
CA VAL A 484 12.98 -15.40 -40.55
C VAL A 484 11.70 -14.82 -39.98
N ILE A 485 11.75 -14.32 -38.75
CA ILE A 485 10.59 -13.68 -38.13
C ILE A 485 10.96 -12.27 -37.70
N SER A 486 10.19 -11.29 -38.18
CA SER A 486 10.27 -9.92 -37.69
C SER A 486 9.45 -9.80 -36.41
N GLN A 487 10.15 -9.76 -35.27
CA GLN A 487 9.57 -9.73 -33.92
C GLN A 487 8.61 -8.54 -33.65
N HIS A 488 8.75 -7.47 -34.43
CA HIS A 488 7.93 -6.25 -34.35
C HIS A 488 7.24 -5.90 -35.68
N GLY A 489 7.05 -6.90 -36.55
CA GLY A 489 6.25 -6.73 -37.76
C GLY A 489 6.95 -5.89 -38.83
N THR A 490 6.15 -5.24 -39.68
CA THR A 490 6.63 -4.28 -40.70
C THR A 490 7.20 -3.00 -40.09
N ARG A 491 7.02 -2.78 -38.78
CA ARG A 491 7.51 -1.60 -38.04
C ARG A 491 8.92 -1.77 -37.47
N SER A 492 9.49 -2.97 -37.54
CA SER A 492 10.88 -3.20 -37.14
C SER A 492 11.84 -2.47 -38.08
N GLY A 493 13.06 -2.15 -37.63
CA GLY A 493 14.00 -1.35 -38.43
C GLY A 493 14.34 -1.99 -39.78
N TRP A 494 14.54 -3.31 -39.81
CA TRP A 494 14.77 -4.06 -41.05
C TRP A 494 13.46 -4.47 -41.73
N GLY A 495 12.37 -4.70 -40.99
CA GLY A 495 11.03 -4.95 -41.53
C GLY A 495 10.52 -3.77 -42.37
N ALA A 496 10.72 -2.55 -41.89
CA ALA A 496 10.39 -1.35 -42.65
C ALA A 496 11.29 -1.15 -43.87
N ASN A 497 12.54 -1.62 -43.82
CA ASN A 497 13.44 -1.55 -44.97
C ASN A 497 13.00 -2.52 -46.08
N ILE A 498 12.68 -3.77 -45.73
CA ILE A 498 12.27 -4.78 -46.73
C ILE A 498 10.90 -4.51 -47.34
N GLY A 499 10.05 -3.75 -46.65
CA GLY A 499 8.78 -3.27 -47.22
C GLY A 499 8.98 -2.28 -48.38
N ASP A 500 10.07 -1.52 -48.37
CA ASP A 500 10.39 -0.52 -49.40
C ASP A 500 11.38 -1.08 -50.45
N GLU A 501 12.36 -1.88 -50.02
CA GLU A 501 13.35 -2.56 -50.88
C GLU A 501 13.47 -4.04 -50.45
N PRO A 502 12.75 -4.96 -51.11
CA PRO A 502 12.69 -6.36 -50.69
C PRO A 502 13.96 -7.14 -51.03
N ARG A 503 14.88 -6.61 -51.86
CA ARG A 503 16.15 -7.27 -52.16
C ARG A 503 17.10 -7.11 -50.98
N ILE A 504 17.52 -8.25 -50.43
CA ILE A 504 18.39 -8.32 -49.27
C ILE A 504 19.53 -9.30 -49.49
N ARG A 505 20.45 -9.33 -48.54
CA ARG A 505 21.39 -10.45 -48.40
C ARG A 505 21.18 -11.11 -47.05
N ILE A 506 21.32 -12.42 -46.98
CA ILE A 506 21.34 -13.16 -45.72
C ILE A 506 22.57 -14.04 -45.67
N ARG A 507 23.17 -14.16 -44.49
CA ARG A 507 24.36 -14.98 -44.30
C ARG A 507 23.98 -16.44 -44.11
N VAL A 508 24.60 -17.34 -44.87
CA VAL A 508 24.45 -18.79 -44.77
C VAL A 508 25.83 -19.39 -44.54
N GLY A 509 26.11 -19.84 -43.32
CA GLY A 509 27.47 -20.16 -42.88
C GLY A 509 28.37 -18.91 -42.97
N ASP A 510 29.46 -19.00 -43.73
CA ASP A 510 30.38 -17.86 -43.95
C ASP A 510 30.14 -17.10 -45.26
N ARG A 511 29.10 -17.43 -46.03
CA ARG A 511 28.79 -16.78 -47.31
C ARG A 511 27.54 -15.91 -47.25
N TRP A 512 27.55 -14.80 -47.96
CA TRP A 512 26.36 -13.99 -48.20
C TRP A 512 25.61 -14.50 -49.42
N ARG A 513 24.32 -14.75 -49.27
CA ARG A 513 23.41 -15.07 -50.37
C ARG A 513 22.46 -13.94 -50.66
N ALA A 514 22.22 -13.66 -51.94
CA ALA A 514 21.21 -12.70 -52.36
C ALA A 514 19.81 -13.33 -52.31
N GLY A 515 18.81 -12.56 -51.88
CA GLY A 515 17.44 -13.04 -51.88
C GLY A 515 16.41 -11.93 -51.86
N THR A 516 15.16 -12.30 -52.15
CA THR A 516 14.02 -11.39 -52.09
C THR A 516 13.16 -11.74 -50.87
N ALA A 517 12.94 -10.77 -50.00
CA ALA A 517 12.17 -10.91 -48.78
C ALA A 517 10.68 -10.57 -49.00
N THR A 518 9.80 -11.46 -48.57
CA THR A 518 8.34 -11.32 -48.67
C THR A 518 7.69 -11.57 -47.32
N PHE A 519 6.78 -10.67 -46.91
CA PHE A 519 5.97 -10.86 -45.70
C PHE A 519 4.90 -11.92 -45.92
N VAL A 520 4.73 -12.83 -44.95
CA VAL A 520 3.74 -13.89 -44.98
C VAL A 520 2.81 -13.74 -43.77
N PRO A 521 1.81 -12.84 -43.83
CA PRO A 521 0.94 -12.52 -42.69
C PRO A 521 0.04 -13.68 -42.25
N GLU A 522 -0.28 -14.59 -43.17
CA GLU A 522 -1.14 -15.76 -42.92
C GLU A 522 -0.39 -16.95 -42.30
N ASP A 523 0.93 -16.85 -42.09
CA ASP A 523 1.74 -17.92 -41.50
C ASP A 523 1.56 -18.00 -39.98
N ASP A 524 1.48 -19.21 -39.42
CA ASP A 524 1.51 -19.39 -37.96
C ASP A 524 2.93 -19.15 -37.45
N VAL A 525 3.18 -17.91 -37.03
CA VAL A 525 4.48 -17.45 -36.50
C VAL A 525 4.93 -18.26 -35.28
N SER A 526 4.01 -18.80 -34.48
CA SER A 526 4.34 -19.63 -33.31
C SER A 526 4.73 -21.05 -33.72
N ALA A 527 4.09 -21.62 -34.75
CA ALA A 527 4.57 -22.84 -35.38
C ALA A 527 5.93 -22.61 -36.06
N ARG A 528 6.11 -21.47 -36.73
CA ARG A 528 7.36 -21.11 -37.41
C ARG A 528 8.53 -20.97 -36.44
N ALA A 529 8.36 -20.26 -35.33
CA ALA A 529 9.42 -20.11 -34.32
C ALA A 529 9.90 -21.45 -33.74
N ARG A 530 9.01 -22.45 -33.66
CA ARG A 530 9.37 -23.81 -33.23
C ARG A 530 10.26 -24.54 -34.23
N THR A 531 10.24 -24.16 -35.51
CA THR A 531 11.11 -24.75 -36.55
C THR A 531 12.56 -24.28 -36.45
N PHE A 532 12.84 -23.25 -35.65
CA PHE A 532 14.20 -22.67 -35.52
C PHE A 532 15.07 -23.44 -34.52
N SER A 533 14.55 -24.48 -33.86
CA SER A 533 15.32 -25.33 -32.94
C SER A 533 15.12 -26.81 -33.23
N ALA A 534 16.22 -27.54 -33.40
CA ALA A 534 16.20 -28.99 -33.61
C ALA A 534 15.85 -29.78 -32.33
N ASN A 535 16.01 -29.20 -31.12
CA ASN A 535 15.80 -29.89 -29.85
C ASN A 535 14.34 -29.74 -29.33
N PRO A 536 13.60 -30.85 -29.11
CA PRO A 536 12.18 -30.83 -28.70
C PRO A 536 11.88 -30.05 -27.41
N LEU A 537 12.80 -30.08 -26.44
CA LEU A 537 12.63 -29.40 -25.15
C LEU A 537 12.76 -27.87 -25.32
N PHE A 538 13.72 -27.42 -26.14
CA PHE A 538 13.92 -26.02 -26.47
C PHE A 538 12.83 -25.44 -27.39
N ARG A 539 12.19 -26.24 -28.25
CA ARG A 539 11.04 -25.79 -29.08
C ARG A 539 9.89 -25.25 -28.24
N ARG A 540 9.59 -25.88 -27.09
CA ARG A 540 8.51 -25.45 -26.19
C ARG A 540 8.86 -24.14 -25.45
N LEU A 541 10.10 -24.02 -24.99
CA LEU A 541 10.60 -22.82 -24.30
C LEU A 541 10.71 -21.60 -25.24
N ILE A 542 11.21 -21.79 -26.45
CA ILE A 542 11.33 -20.71 -27.44
C ILE A 542 9.93 -20.20 -27.86
N GLY A 543 8.96 -21.08 -28.15
CA GLY A 543 7.61 -20.65 -28.51
C GLY A 543 6.85 -19.89 -27.40
N ALA A 544 7.18 -20.15 -26.12
CA ALA A 544 6.62 -19.42 -24.99
C ALA A 544 7.32 -18.07 -24.75
N GLY A 545 8.67 -18.04 -24.78
CA GLY A 545 9.45 -16.81 -24.62
C GLY A 545 9.27 -15.82 -25.77
N PHE A 546 9.08 -16.33 -26.99
CA PHE A 546 8.87 -15.54 -28.20
C PHE A 546 7.52 -14.79 -28.18
N ARG A 547 6.45 -15.43 -27.69
CA ARG A 547 5.13 -14.80 -27.50
C ARG A 547 5.12 -13.73 -26.40
N ALA A 548 5.98 -13.84 -25.39
CA ALA A 548 6.04 -12.90 -24.28
C ALA A 548 6.78 -11.59 -24.62
N LEU A 549 7.66 -11.59 -25.64
CA LEU A 549 8.56 -10.48 -25.97
C LEU A 549 8.15 -9.70 -27.23
N GLN A 550 7.13 -10.13 -27.95
CA GLN A 550 6.77 -9.60 -29.27
C GLN A 550 5.48 -8.80 -29.24
N THR A 551 5.44 -7.75 -30.05
CA THR A 551 4.29 -6.84 -30.11
C THR A 551 3.38 -7.11 -31.30
N ASP A 552 3.92 -7.60 -32.42
CA ASP A 552 3.20 -7.77 -33.68
C ASP A 552 4.05 -8.61 -34.67
N PRO A 553 4.31 -9.88 -34.38
CA PRO A 553 5.32 -10.62 -35.12
C PRO A 553 4.79 -11.11 -36.48
N ILE A 554 5.66 -11.09 -37.50
CA ILE A 554 5.31 -11.57 -38.85
C ILE A 554 6.43 -12.45 -39.40
N SER A 555 6.05 -13.56 -40.02
CA SER A 555 6.99 -14.40 -40.78
C SER A 555 7.40 -13.70 -42.06
N VAL A 556 8.69 -13.83 -42.39
CA VAL A 556 9.26 -13.32 -43.63
C VAL A 556 9.92 -14.49 -44.34
N ARG A 557 9.50 -14.71 -45.59
CA ARG A 557 10.14 -15.64 -46.50
C ARG A 557 11.24 -14.91 -47.27
N ILE A 558 12.42 -15.50 -47.35
CA ILE A 558 13.52 -14.99 -48.18
C ILE A 558 13.80 -16.06 -49.23
N ASP A 559 13.47 -15.78 -50.49
CA ASP A 559 13.76 -16.69 -51.59
C ASP A 559 15.10 -16.31 -52.22
N PHE A 560 16.02 -17.28 -52.34
CA PHE A 560 17.35 -17.00 -52.88
C PHE A 560 17.28 -16.71 -54.38
N THR A 561 18.04 -15.72 -54.81
CA THR A 561 18.06 -15.24 -56.21
C THR A 561 19.39 -15.52 -56.90
N ASP A 562 20.29 -16.26 -56.24
CA ASP A 562 21.66 -16.54 -56.67
C ASP A 562 21.95 -18.04 -56.87
#